data_AF-A0A0D8XRQ3-F1
#
_entry.id   AF-A0A0D8XRQ3-F1
#
_cell.length_a   1.000
_cell.length_b   1.000
_cell.length_c   1.000
_cell.angle_alpha   90.00
_cell.angle_beta   90.00
_cell.angle_gamma   90.00
#
_symmetry.space_group_name_H-M   'P 1'
#
loop_
_entity.id
_entity.type
_entity.pdbx_description
1 polymer ?
#
loop_
_entity_poly.entity_id
_entity_poly.type
_entity_poly.pdbx_seq_one_letter_code
_entity_poly.pdbx_strand_id
1 'polypeptide(L)'
;MPSKKEEAITSPKTNEELRAIMHRVYSDDPNAFTLSQEIIISLGSLVRTEPKLFVEMFRLRVYLIIQVLASELARIKNLSATDAAKNLLTISPFELKSMLFSLLSGRLLEEYVYDGDAAKETRTGIGGAGDAWMRQNTLPPTMTDEEEDVDDDFQFGIWLRHRRIDGALNRVPNNFYATLWDTVNRLPQGIRIYDTILHWGLTQEMTRREMKFALEVEQVLNRIAEPEYREMARFNFFSMKIDFYCSIPVEFPCFKVVEALWLLGRLDRLIQCDHPKIPTDRPLDIDSLLKKANDIFVEHNREMGTIVLECCASGKMCDGARGICRHLYDSAPAGEYGTSHYFIKAMISTFT
;
A
#
# COMPACT_ATOMS: atom_id res chain seq x y z
N MET A 1 -13.85 13.26 -7.08
CA MET A 1 -15.01 12.43 -7.48
C MET A 1 -14.51 11.08 -7.97
N PRO A 2 -15.19 9.95 -7.67
CA PRO A 2 -14.82 8.67 -8.26
C PRO A 2 -14.86 8.78 -9.78
N SER A 3 -13.92 8.12 -10.46
CA SER A 3 -13.94 7.95 -11.92
C SER A 3 -15.35 7.55 -12.35
N LYS A 4 -15.89 8.16 -13.43
CA LYS A 4 -17.23 7.88 -13.99
C LYS A 4 -17.48 6.39 -14.35
N LYS A 5 -16.51 5.49 -14.15
CA LYS A 5 -16.58 4.06 -14.48
C LYS A 5 -16.33 3.11 -13.30
N GLU A 6 -16.26 3.58 -12.05
CA GLU A 6 -16.24 2.69 -10.88
C GLU A 6 -17.64 2.60 -10.25
N GLU A 7 -18.21 1.40 -10.22
CA GLU A 7 -19.52 1.15 -9.60
C GLU A 7 -19.35 0.24 -8.37
N ALA A 8 -19.76 0.72 -7.19
CA ALA A 8 -19.60 0.00 -5.94
C ALA A 8 -20.73 -1.01 -5.73
N ILE A 9 -20.38 -2.26 -5.43
CA ILE A 9 -21.31 -3.31 -5.01
C ILE A 9 -21.31 -3.35 -3.48
N THR A 10 -22.32 -2.77 -2.85
CA THR A 10 -22.43 -2.63 -1.38
C THR A 10 -23.39 -3.62 -0.72
N SER A 11 -24.14 -4.36 -1.52
CA SER A 11 -25.07 -5.41 -1.08
C SER A 11 -24.99 -6.59 -2.03
N PRO A 12 -25.43 -7.79 -1.61
CA PRO A 12 -25.63 -8.90 -2.55
C PRO A 12 -26.50 -8.47 -3.74
N LYS A 13 -26.18 -8.99 -4.93
CA LYS A 13 -26.85 -8.68 -6.20
C LYS A 13 -27.27 -9.96 -6.90
N THR A 14 -28.34 -9.91 -7.69
CA THR A 14 -28.71 -11.03 -8.57
C THR A 14 -27.77 -11.12 -9.78
N ASN A 15 -27.83 -12.23 -10.51
CA ASN A 15 -27.03 -12.40 -11.72
C ASN A 15 -27.36 -11.35 -12.79
N GLU A 16 -28.63 -10.97 -12.92
CA GLU A 16 -29.10 -9.96 -13.86
C GLU A 16 -28.56 -8.57 -13.49
N GLU A 17 -28.60 -8.23 -12.21
CA GLU A 17 -28.07 -6.97 -11.69
C GLU A 17 -26.55 -6.90 -11.90
N LEU A 18 -25.81 -7.95 -11.56
CA LEU A 18 -24.36 -8.02 -11.77
C LEU A 18 -24.01 -7.92 -13.25
N ARG A 19 -24.76 -8.62 -14.12
CA ARG A 19 -24.57 -8.53 -15.58
C ARG A 19 -24.82 -7.12 -16.09
N ALA A 20 -25.83 -6.43 -15.58
CA ALA A 20 -26.10 -5.04 -15.93
C ALA A 20 -24.98 -4.09 -15.47
N ILE A 21 -24.46 -4.29 -14.25
CA ILE A 21 -23.29 -3.54 -13.74
C ILE A 21 -22.08 -3.76 -14.64
N MET A 22 -21.74 -5.02 -14.92
CA MET A 22 -20.61 -5.39 -15.77
C MET A 22 -20.74 -4.80 -17.19
N HIS A 23 -21.93 -4.84 -17.78
CA HIS A 23 -22.17 -4.21 -19.08
C HIS A 23 -22.05 -2.69 -19.05
N ARG A 24 -22.51 -2.01 -17.98
CA ARG A 24 -22.35 -0.54 -17.86
C ARG A 24 -20.89 -0.13 -17.73
N VAL A 25 -20.09 -0.91 -16.98
CA VAL A 25 -18.69 -0.58 -16.69
C VAL A 25 -17.77 -0.95 -17.85
N TYR A 26 -18.00 -2.10 -18.49
CA TYR A 26 -17.12 -2.70 -19.50
C TYR A 26 -17.75 -2.81 -20.91
N SER A 27 -18.79 -2.05 -21.23
CA SER A 27 -19.51 -2.11 -22.53
C SER A 27 -18.58 -2.05 -23.74
N ASP A 28 -17.51 -1.29 -23.62
CA ASP A 28 -16.62 -0.92 -24.72
C ASP A 28 -15.42 -1.89 -24.84
N ASP A 29 -15.26 -2.83 -23.89
CA ASP A 29 -14.09 -3.71 -23.81
C ASP A 29 -14.44 -5.14 -23.37
N PRO A 30 -14.69 -6.06 -24.32
CA PRO A 30 -14.99 -7.47 -24.04
C PRO A 30 -13.87 -8.22 -23.32
N ASN A 31 -12.61 -7.84 -23.54
CA ASN A 31 -11.46 -8.49 -22.90
C ASN A 31 -11.38 -8.12 -21.42
N ALA A 32 -11.54 -6.83 -21.11
CA ALA A 32 -11.60 -6.35 -19.74
C ALA A 32 -12.83 -6.90 -19.00
N PHE A 33 -13.96 -7.08 -19.69
CA PHE A 33 -15.16 -7.73 -19.14
C PHE A 33 -14.84 -9.16 -18.66
N THR A 34 -14.29 -10.00 -19.54
CA THR A 34 -14.00 -11.41 -19.23
C THR A 34 -12.96 -11.53 -18.12
N LEU A 35 -11.85 -10.77 -18.19
CA LEU A 35 -10.81 -10.79 -17.17
C LEU A 35 -11.35 -10.36 -15.80
N SER A 36 -12.15 -9.30 -15.76
CA SER A 36 -12.75 -8.81 -14.50
C SER A 36 -13.70 -9.83 -13.90
N GLN A 37 -14.49 -10.51 -14.73
CA GLN A 37 -15.37 -11.59 -14.28
C GLN A 37 -14.57 -12.74 -13.67
N GLU A 38 -13.50 -13.18 -14.34
CA GLU A 38 -12.65 -14.29 -13.85
C GLU A 38 -11.96 -13.92 -12.52
N ILE A 39 -11.49 -12.69 -12.38
CA ILE A 39 -10.91 -12.20 -11.12
C ILE A 39 -11.96 -12.17 -10.01
N ILE A 40 -13.18 -11.70 -10.27
CA ILE A 40 -14.26 -11.69 -9.27
C ILE A 40 -14.58 -13.13 -8.81
N ILE A 41 -14.65 -14.09 -9.74
CA ILE A 41 -14.90 -15.50 -9.44
C ILE A 41 -13.74 -16.09 -8.61
N SER A 42 -12.51 -15.82 -9.01
CA SER A 42 -11.29 -16.28 -8.32
C SER A 42 -11.19 -15.71 -6.90
N LEU A 43 -11.41 -14.40 -6.74
CA LEU A 43 -11.48 -13.74 -5.43
C LEU A 43 -12.61 -14.35 -4.58
N GLY A 44 -13.79 -14.58 -5.16
CA GLY A 44 -14.90 -15.24 -4.47
C GLY A 44 -14.55 -16.66 -3.99
N SER A 45 -13.80 -17.42 -4.79
CA SER A 45 -13.25 -18.72 -4.35
C SER A 45 -12.28 -18.55 -3.18
N LEU A 46 -11.34 -17.60 -3.27
CA LEU A 46 -10.31 -17.40 -2.26
C LEU A 46 -10.88 -16.89 -0.93
N VAL A 47 -11.88 -16.02 -0.95
CA VAL A 47 -12.56 -15.56 0.28
C VAL A 47 -13.16 -16.74 1.05
N ARG A 48 -13.68 -17.75 0.35
CA ARG A 48 -14.28 -18.94 0.99
C ARG A 48 -13.24 -19.93 1.49
N THR A 49 -12.16 -20.14 0.75
CA THR A 49 -11.13 -21.13 1.10
C THR A 49 -10.10 -20.59 2.09
N GLU A 50 -9.74 -19.31 1.94
CA GLU A 50 -8.64 -18.64 2.66
C GLU A 50 -9.07 -17.25 3.16
N PRO A 51 -10.10 -17.15 4.03
CA PRO A 51 -10.65 -15.87 4.47
C PRO A 51 -9.64 -14.97 5.19
N LYS A 52 -8.58 -15.54 5.77
CA LYS A 52 -7.50 -14.80 6.43
C LYS A 52 -6.78 -13.84 5.48
N LEU A 53 -6.72 -14.15 4.18
CA LEU A 53 -6.10 -13.29 3.17
C LEU A 53 -6.83 -11.95 2.99
N PHE A 54 -8.08 -11.83 3.46
CA PHE A 54 -8.92 -10.66 3.29
C PHE A 54 -9.10 -9.86 4.59
N VAL A 55 -8.36 -10.22 5.64
CA VAL A 55 -8.38 -9.50 6.92
C VAL A 55 -7.95 -8.05 6.68
N GLU A 56 -8.72 -7.11 7.27
CA GLU A 56 -8.56 -5.65 7.12
C GLU A 56 -8.65 -5.11 5.68
N MET A 57 -9.29 -5.87 4.78
CA MET A 57 -9.67 -5.40 3.46
C MET A 57 -11.19 -5.20 3.42
N PHE A 58 -11.65 -3.95 3.56
CA PHE A 58 -13.08 -3.63 3.55
C PHE A 58 -13.65 -3.52 2.14
N ARG A 59 -12.82 -3.13 1.17
CA ARG A 59 -13.19 -3.00 -0.24
C ARG A 59 -12.12 -3.52 -1.16
N LEU A 60 -12.53 -4.40 -2.07
CA LEU A 60 -11.70 -4.86 -3.18
C LEU A 60 -11.93 -3.97 -4.40
N ARG A 61 -10.85 -3.41 -4.96
CA ARG A 61 -10.90 -2.65 -6.21
C ARG A 61 -10.31 -3.50 -7.32
N VAL A 62 -11.18 -4.27 -7.99
CA VAL A 62 -10.83 -5.23 -9.04
C VAL A 62 -9.87 -4.63 -10.08
N TYR A 63 -10.13 -3.39 -10.50
CA TYR A 63 -9.28 -2.70 -11.45
C TYR A 63 -7.84 -2.47 -10.94
N LEU A 64 -7.65 -2.06 -9.68
CA LEU A 64 -6.30 -1.89 -9.11
C LEU A 64 -5.57 -3.23 -8.98
N ILE A 65 -6.29 -4.30 -8.66
CA ILE A 65 -5.74 -5.67 -8.61
C ILE A 65 -5.24 -6.08 -10.01
N ILE A 66 -6.04 -5.86 -11.06
CA ILE A 66 -5.63 -6.12 -12.45
C ILE A 66 -4.34 -5.38 -12.79
N GLN A 67 -4.24 -4.11 -12.40
CA GLN A 67 -3.07 -3.28 -12.69
C GLN A 67 -1.81 -3.80 -12.01
N VAL A 68 -1.90 -4.19 -10.75
CA VAL A 68 -0.76 -4.79 -10.05
C VAL A 68 -0.39 -6.13 -10.69
N LEU A 69 -1.36 -7.00 -10.99
CA LEU A 69 -1.07 -8.26 -11.69
C LEU A 69 -0.34 -8.04 -13.02
N ALA A 70 -0.79 -7.06 -13.82
CA ALA A 70 -0.16 -6.74 -15.10
C ALA A 70 1.25 -6.17 -14.92
N SER A 71 1.44 -5.26 -13.97
CA SER A 71 2.76 -4.67 -13.66
C SER A 71 3.74 -5.73 -13.16
N GLU A 72 3.28 -6.65 -12.32
CA GLU A 72 4.10 -7.73 -11.79
C GLU A 72 4.47 -8.73 -12.89
N LEU A 73 3.52 -9.04 -13.77
CA LEU A 73 3.75 -9.92 -14.92
C LEU A 73 4.74 -9.29 -15.92
N ALA A 74 4.62 -7.99 -16.19
CA ALA A 74 5.56 -7.24 -17.02
C ALA A 74 6.98 -7.39 -16.51
N ARG A 75 7.15 -7.23 -15.20
CA ARG A 75 8.45 -7.30 -14.55
C ARG A 75 9.03 -8.72 -14.54
N ILE A 76 8.23 -9.74 -14.17
CA ILE A 76 8.70 -11.14 -14.08
C ILE A 76 9.08 -11.69 -15.45
N LYS A 77 8.29 -11.38 -16.48
CA LYS A 77 8.54 -11.87 -17.84
C LYS A 77 9.38 -10.91 -18.69
N ASN A 78 9.87 -9.82 -18.09
CA ASN A 78 10.58 -8.72 -18.76
C ASN A 78 9.88 -8.26 -20.05
N LEU A 79 8.56 -8.06 -19.96
CA LEU A 79 7.70 -7.66 -21.06
C LEU A 79 7.46 -6.16 -21.03
N SER A 80 7.20 -5.59 -22.21
CA SER A 80 6.58 -4.27 -22.29
C SER A 80 5.22 -4.31 -21.57
N ALA A 81 4.78 -3.16 -21.05
CA ALA A 81 3.48 -3.06 -20.41
C ALA A 81 2.32 -3.50 -21.34
N THR A 82 2.45 -3.25 -22.66
CA THR A 82 1.45 -3.64 -23.65
C THR A 82 1.37 -5.15 -23.75
N ASP A 83 2.52 -5.80 -23.73
CA ASP A 83 2.62 -7.24 -23.91
C ASP A 83 2.24 -7.97 -22.63
N ALA A 84 2.54 -7.40 -21.46
CA ALA A 84 2.04 -7.89 -20.18
C ALA A 84 0.50 -7.83 -20.11
N ALA A 85 -0.10 -6.73 -20.54
CA ALA A 85 -1.56 -6.60 -20.61
C ALA A 85 -2.19 -7.67 -21.51
N LYS A 86 -1.62 -7.90 -22.70
CA LYS A 86 -2.07 -8.95 -23.62
C LYS A 86 -1.84 -10.34 -23.03
N ASN A 87 -0.69 -10.57 -22.39
CA ASN A 87 -0.36 -11.85 -21.78
C ASN A 87 -1.34 -12.19 -20.66
N LEU A 88 -1.72 -11.21 -19.83
CA LEU A 88 -2.72 -11.39 -18.77
C LEU A 88 -4.07 -11.90 -19.30
N LEU A 89 -4.47 -11.52 -20.51
CA LEU A 89 -5.69 -12.02 -21.17
C LEU A 89 -5.57 -13.48 -21.66
N THR A 90 -4.36 -14.02 -21.72
CA THR A 90 -4.07 -15.39 -22.19
C THR A 90 -3.71 -16.35 -21.06
N ILE A 91 -3.62 -15.87 -19.82
CA ILE A 91 -3.30 -16.69 -18.64
C ILE A 91 -4.47 -17.64 -18.34
N SER A 92 -4.15 -18.87 -17.95
CA SER A 92 -5.18 -19.84 -17.57
C SER A 92 -5.87 -19.46 -16.25
N PRO A 93 -7.13 -19.88 -16.01
CA PRO A 93 -7.84 -19.61 -14.76
C PRO A 93 -7.08 -20.05 -13.50
N PHE A 94 -6.36 -21.18 -13.59
CA PHE A 94 -5.54 -21.68 -12.49
C PHE A 94 -4.36 -20.76 -12.18
N GLU A 95 -3.59 -20.38 -13.20
CA GLU A 95 -2.46 -19.47 -13.04
C GLU A 95 -2.91 -18.10 -12.52
N LEU A 96 -4.03 -17.56 -13.02
CA LEU A 96 -4.59 -16.29 -12.53
C LEU A 96 -4.95 -16.38 -11.04
N LYS A 97 -5.61 -17.47 -10.62
CA LYS A 97 -5.93 -17.71 -9.21
C LYS A 97 -4.67 -17.85 -8.35
N SER A 98 -3.63 -18.52 -8.84
CA SER A 98 -2.34 -18.65 -8.15
C SER A 98 -1.59 -17.33 -8.01
N MET A 99 -1.62 -16.49 -9.06
CA MET A 99 -1.07 -15.14 -9.00
C MET A 99 -1.83 -14.27 -7.99
N LEU A 100 -3.16 -14.33 -8.00
CA LEU A 100 -4.00 -13.63 -7.01
C LEU A 100 -3.71 -14.10 -5.59
N PHE A 101 -3.57 -15.41 -5.37
CA PHE A 101 -3.20 -15.95 -4.06
C PHE A 101 -1.86 -15.40 -3.59
N SER A 102 -0.84 -15.43 -4.46
CA SER A 102 0.50 -14.92 -4.13
C SER A 102 0.45 -13.43 -3.78
N LEU A 103 -0.22 -12.63 -4.61
CA LEU A 103 -0.42 -11.20 -4.40
C LEU A 103 -1.15 -10.91 -3.07
N LEU A 104 -2.22 -11.64 -2.76
CA LEU A 104 -2.98 -11.49 -1.52
C LEU A 104 -2.23 -12.02 -0.29
N SER A 105 -1.34 -13.00 -0.45
CA SER A 105 -0.51 -13.54 0.62
C SER A 105 0.65 -12.62 1.00
N GLY A 106 0.92 -11.59 0.19
CA GLY A 106 2.04 -10.67 0.39
C GLY A 106 3.41 -11.25 -0.04
N ARG A 107 3.40 -12.40 -0.70
CA ARG A 107 4.57 -12.97 -1.39
C ARG A 107 4.80 -12.19 -2.68
N LEU A 108 6.04 -11.74 -2.90
CA LEU A 108 6.39 -11.20 -4.21
C LEU A 108 6.32 -12.36 -5.21
N LEU A 109 5.74 -12.11 -6.39
CA LEU A 109 5.49 -13.16 -7.39
C LEU A 109 6.76 -13.87 -7.91
N GLU A 110 7.97 -13.40 -7.54
CA GLU A 110 9.26 -14.06 -7.78
C GLU A 110 9.45 -15.36 -7.01
N GLU A 111 8.87 -15.46 -5.80
CA GLU A 111 8.93 -16.70 -5.00
C GLU A 111 8.22 -17.88 -5.69
N TYR A 112 7.42 -17.61 -6.74
CA TYR A 112 6.70 -18.60 -7.52
C TYR A 112 7.51 -19.18 -8.69
N VAL A 113 8.58 -18.49 -9.12
CA VAL A 113 9.35 -18.89 -10.31
C VAL A 113 10.42 -19.93 -9.97
N TYR A 114 10.84 -20.01 -8.70
CA TYR A 114 11.95 -20.86 -8.28
C TYR A 114 11.62 -22.02 -7.36
N ASP A 115 10.43 -22.08 -6.75
CA ASP A 115 10.12 -23.19 -5.84
C ASP A 115 8.74 -23.79 -6.13
N GLY A 116 8.76 -25.07 -6.53
CA GLY A 116 7.58 -25.90 -6.75
C GLY A 116 6.98 -26.45 -5.45
N ASP A 117 7.33 -25.87 -4.30
CA ASP A 117 7.01 -26.43 -3.00
C ASP A 117 5.81 -25.75 -2.32
N ALA A 118 5.10 -26.55 -1.54
CA ALA A 118 3.76 -26.23 -1.04
C ALA A 118 3.70 -24.99 -0.11
N ALA A 119 2.63 -24.22 -0.28
CA ALA A 119 2.27 -23.03 0.49
C ALA A 119 2.39 -23.21 2.02
N LYS A 120 3.39 -22.58 2.62
CA LYS A 120 3.43 -22.28 4.07
C LYS A 120 3.22 -20.78 4.31
N GLU A 121 2.12 -20.42 4.97
CA GLU A 121 1.80 -19.06 5.42
C GLU A 121 3.03 -18.39 6.07
N THR A 122 3.45 -17.24 5.55
CA THR A 122 4.52 -16.43 6.14
C THR A 122 4.23 -14.94 5.97
N ARG A 123 3.26 -14.42 6.72
CA ARG A 123 3.30 -13.02 7.15
C ARG A 123 2.49 -12.77 8.42
N THR A 124 3.21 -12.51 9.50
CA THR A 124 2.73 -11.69 10.62
C THR A 124 2.83 -10.22 10.20
N GLY A 125 1.89 -9.38 10.61
CA GLY A 125 1.76 -7.99 10.14
C GLY A 125 2.98 -7.09 10.38
N ILE A 126 2.82 -5.78 10.20
CA ILE A 126 3.87 -4.72 10.29
C ILE A 126 4.81 -4.82 11.53
N GLY A 127 4.44 -5.56 12.58
CA GLY A 127 5.29 -5.86 13.74
C GLY A 127 6.06 -7.20 13.75
N GLY A 128 6.04 -8.02 12.70
CA GLY A 128 6.67 -9.35 12.68
C GLY A 128 7.48 -9.70 11.43
N ALA A 129 7.54 -8.80 10.44
CA ALA A 129 8.30 -9.00 9.21
C ALA A 129 9.83 -9.03 9.41
N GLY A 130 10.34 -8.48 10.52
CA GLY A 130 11.77 -8.49 10.83
C GLY A 130 12.30 -9.89 11.21
N ASP A 131 11.54 -10.66 11.99
CA ASP A 131 12.03 -11.90 12.60
C ASP A 131 12.13 -13.07 11.61
N ALA A 132 11.25 -13.13 10.61
CA ALA A 132 11.23 -14.22 9.63
C ALA A 132 12.34 -14.08 8.58
N TRP A 133 12.60 -12.85 8.11
CA TRP A 133 13.62 -12.57 7.09
C TRP A 133 15.04 -12.55 7.69
N MET A 134 15.21 -12.02 8.92
CA MET A 134 16.50 -12.13 9.64
C MET A 134 16.93 -13.59 9.81
N ARG A 135 16.00 -14.50 10.15
CA ARG A 135 16.29 -15.93 10.36
C ARG A 135 16.81 -16.64 9.12
N GLN A 136 16.44 -16.18 7.92
CA GLN A 136 16.93 -16.77 6.67
C GLN A 136 18.37 -16.31 6.35
N ASN A 137 18.77 -15.12 6.83
CA ASN A 137 20.11 -14.58 6.67
C ASN A 137 21.06 -14.89 7.85
N THR A 138 20.65 -15.66 8.88
CA THR A 138 21.51 -16.01 10.04
C THR A 138 22.15 -17.39 10.00
N LEU A 139 22.03 -18.13 8.89
CA LEU A 139 22.85 -19.33 8.68
C LEU A 139 24.31 -18.89 8.48
N PRO A 140 25.29 -19.44 9.21
CA PRO A 140 26.67 -19.07 9.02
C PRO A 140 27.09 -19.45 7.60
N PRO A 141 27.80 -18.58 6.86
CA PRO A 141 28.28 -18.91 5.54
C PRO A 141 29.22 -20.10 5.68
N THR A 142 28.89 -21.19 4.97
CA THR A 142 29.83 -22.28 4.81
C THR A 142 30.93 -21.72 3.93
N MET A 143 32.15 -21.67 4.44
CA MET A 143 33.32 -21.11 3.76
C MET A 143 33.53 -21.80 2.40
N THR A 144 33.07 -21.16 1.35
CA THR A 144 33.54 -21.36 -0.03
C THR A 144 33.76 -19.98 -0.62
N ASP A 145 35.04 -19.66 -0.83
CA ASP A 145 35.54 -18.39 -1.35
C ASP A 145 35.12 -18.18 -2.80
N GLU A 146 33.88 -17.78 -3.03
CA GLU A 146 33.43 -17.18 -4.27
C GLU A 146 32.65 -15.90 -3.90
N GLU A 147 33.35 -14.76 -3.92
CA GLU A 147 32.74 -13.43 -3.91
C GLU A 147 31.98 -13.28 -5.25
N GLU A 148 30.76 -13.81 -5.31
CA GLU A 148 29.79 -13.36 -6.31
C GLU A 148 29.33 -11.96 -5.88
N ASP A 149 29.62 -10.96 -6.71
CA ASP A 149 29.05 -9.61 -6.63
C ASP A 149 27.52 -9.73 -6.66
N VAL A 150 26.89 -9.87 -5.50
CA VAL A 150 25.43 -9.73 -5.37
C VAL A 150 25.13 -8.25 -5.60
N ASP A 151 24.64 -7.92 -6.79
CA ASP A 151 24.20 -6.56 -7.16
C ASP A 151 23.42 -5.91 -6.00
N ASP A 152 23.99 -4.87 -5.38
CA ASP A 152 23.32 -4.01 -4.37
C ASP A 152 22.01 -3.40 -4.91
N ASP A 153 21.80 -3.45 -6.24
CA ASP A 153 20.58 -3.07 -6.95
C ASP A 153 19.39 -3.99 -6.63
N PHE A 154 19.61 -5.21 -6.11
CA PHE A 154 18.54 -6.17 -5.84
C PHE A 154 17.71 -5.82 -4.58
N GLN A 155 18.21 -4.95 -3.69
CA GLN A 155 17.52 -4.60 -2.44
C GLN A 155 16.61 -3.37 -2.57
N PHE A 156 16.92 -2.43 -3.46
CA PHE A 156 16.14 -1.20 -3.65
C PHE A 156 14.85 -1.49 -4.44
N GLY A 157 13.71 -1.11 -3.88
CA GLY A 157 12.38 -1.22 -4.48
C GLY A 157 11.51 -2.31 -3.88
N ILE A 158 12.06 -3.21 -3.04
CA ILE A 158 11.32 -4.32 -2.42
C ILE A 158 10.18 -3.79 -1.55
N TRP A 159 10.48 -2.90 -0.59
CA TRP A 159 9.47 -2.41 0.34
C TRP A 159 8.51 -1.43 -0.33
N LEU A 160 9.01 -0.63 -1.28
CA LEU A 160 8.17 0.21 -2.12
C LEU A 160 7.16 -0.64 -2.89
N ARG A 161 7.58 -1.78 -3.45
CA ARG A 161 6.70 -2.71 -4.15
C ARG A 161 5.68 -3.35 -3.22
N HIS A 162 6.07 -3.84 -2.04
CA HIS A 162 5.10 -4.33 -1.04
C HIS A 162 4.05 -3.29 -0.69
N ARG A 163 4.45 -2.03 -0.47
CA ARG A 163 3.54 -0.92 -0.20
C ARG A 163 2.61 -0.64 -1.39
N ARG A 164 3.11 -0.73 -2.63
CA ARG A 164 2.29 -0.58 -3.85
C ARG A 164 1.21 -1.65 -3.95
N ILE A 165 1.57 -2.91 -3.67
CA ILE A 165 0.63 -4.03 -3.67
C ILE A 165 -0.43 -3.83 -2.58
N ASP A 166 -0.01 -3.57 -1.33
CA ASP A 166 -0.92 -3.31 -0.22
C ASP A 166 -1.86 -2.13 -0.54
N GLY A 167 -1.38 -1.15 -1.32
CA GLY A 167 -2.14 0.01 -1.77
C GLY A 167 -3.23 -0.27 -2.76
N ALA A 168 -2.90 -1.03 -3.80
CA ALA A 168 -3.88 -1.51 -4.75
C ALA A 168 -4.95 -2.39 -4.07
N LEU A 169 -4.56 -3.10 -3.02
CA LEU A 169 -5.41 -3.96 -2.22
C LEU A 169 -6.25 -3.22 -1.17
N ASN A 170 -6.03 -1.91 -0.95
CA ASN A 170 -6.57 -1.15 0.18
C ASN A 170 -6.36 -1.84 1.54
N ARG A 171 -5.24 -2.54 1.70
CA ARG A 171 -4.94 -3.29 2.91
C ARG A 171 -4.31 -2.38 3.95
N VAL A 172 -4.79 -2.47 5.19
CA VAL A 172 -4.26 -1.73 6.34
C VAL A 172 -3.86 -2.70 7.47
N PRO A 173 -3.02 -2.28 8.42
CA PRO A 173 -2.71 -3.10 9.59
C PRO A 173 -3.95 -3.52 10.40
N ASN A 174 -3.85 -4.67 11.09
CA ASN A 174 -4.89 -5.17 12.00
C ASN A 174 -5.32 -4.14 13.03
N ASN A 175 -6.65 -4.00 13.19
CA ASN A 175 -7.31 -3.03 14.05
C ASN A 175 -7.00 -1.56 13.69
N PHE A 176 -6.51 -1.26 12.47
CA PHE A 176 -6.15 0.11 12.08
C PHE A 176 -7.30 1.09 12.30
N TYR A 177 -8.51 0.77 11.80
CA TYR A 177 -9.65 1.67 11.92
C TYR A 177 -10.11 1.84 13.37
N ALA A 178 -10.07 0.78 14.18
CA ALA A 178 -10.40 0.88 15.59
C ALA A 178 -9.41 1.78 16.34
N THR A 179 -8.11 1.60 16.08
CA THR A 179 -7.04 2.44 16.64
C THR A 179 -7.13 3.88 16.15
N LEU A 180 -7.46 4.11 14.89
CA LEU A 180 -7.65 5.45 14.34
C LEU A 180 -8.89 6.13 14.94
N TRP A 181 -9.98 5.40 15.14
CA TRP A 181 -11.16 5.91 15.85
C TRP A 181 -10.78 6.36 17.27
N ASP A 182 -10.06 5.52 18.01
CA ASP A 182 -9.57 5.85 19.37
C ASP A 182 -8.68 7.10 19.35
N THR A 183 -7.91 7.31 18.27
CA THR A 183 -7.04 8.46 18.08
C THR A 183 -7.82 9.74 17.79
N VAL A 184 -8.71 9.70 16.80
CA VAL A 184 -9.55 10.85 16.41
C VAL A 184 -10.45 11.27 17.58
N ASN A 185 -10.98 10.31 18.35
CA ASN A 185 -11.81 10.58 19.52
C ASN A 185 -11.07 11.33 20.64
N ARG A 186 -9.73 11.20 20.71
CA ARG A 186 -8.88 11.91 21.67
C ARG A 186 -8.46 13.30 21.20
N LEU A 187 -8.61 13.61 19.92
CA LEU A 187 -8.16 14.86 19.32
C LEU A 187 -9.35 15.79 19.08
N PRO A 188 -9.55 16.86 19.88
CA PRO A 188 -10.77 17.67 19.83
C PRO A 188 -10.96 18.44 18.51
N GLN A 189 -9.89 18.67 17.75
CA GLN A 189 -9.97 19.27 16.41
C GLN A 189 -9.80 18.23 15.28
N GLY A 190 -9.68 16.95 15.64
CA GLY A 190 -9.45 15.86 14.72
C GLY A 190 -8.06 15.84 14.07
N ILE A 191 -7.97 15.12 12.96
CA ILE A 191 -6.73 14.89 12.21
C ILE A 191 -6.89 15.49 10.81
N ARG A 192 -5.91 16.27 10.36
CA ARG A 192 -5.81 16.76 9.00
C ARG A 192 -4.89 15.85 8.20
N ILE A 193 -5.41 15.35 7.09
CA ILE A 193 -4.67 14.60 6.08
C ILE A 193 -4.88 15.36 4.77
N TYR A 194 -3.82 16.01 4.32
CA TYR A 194 -3.83 16.94 3.19
C TYR A 194 -4.90 18.03 3.40
N ASP A 195 -5.74 18.27 2.39
CA ASP A 195 -6.83 19.25 2.45
C ASP A 195 -8.11 18.70 3.12
N THR A 196 -8.07 17.51 3.71
CA THR A 196 -9.24 16.89 4.34
C THR A 196 -9.04 16.71 5.83
N ILE A 197 -10.05 17.08 6.61
CA ILE A 197 -10.05 16.96 8.08
C ILE A 197 -10.98 15.80 8.47
N LEU A 198 -10.42 14.80 9.15
CA LEU A 198 -11.15 13.80 9.91
C LEU A 198 -11.49 14.38 11.28
N HIS A 199 -12.66 15.03 11.35
CA HIS A 199 -13.12 15.71 12.56
C HIS A 199 -13.55 14.73 13.65
N TRP A 200 -13.34 15.08 14.92
CA TRP A 200 -13.72 14.25 16.08
C TRP A 200 -15.22 13.94 16.12
N GLY A 201 -16.07 14.84 15.62
CA GLY A 201 -17.52 14.61 15.54
C GLY A 201 -17.92 13.33 14.80
N LEU A 202 -17.08 12.84 13.88
CA LEU A 202 -17.30 11.55 13.20
C LEU A 202 -17.33 10.38 14.20
N THR A 203 -16.57 10.46 15.30
CA THR A 203 -16.55 9.41 16.33
C THR A 203 -17.75 9.49 17.28
N GLN A 204 -18.48 10.60 17.30
CA GLN A 204 -19.73 10.74 18.06
C GLN A 204 -20.91 10.12 17.31
N GLU A 205 -20.87 10.14 15.98
CA GLU A 205 -21.94 9.61 15.12
C GLU A 205 -21.75 8.13 14.73
N MET A 206 -20.53 7.60 14.87
CA MET A 206 -20.15 6.26 14.42
C MET A 206 -19.35 5.51 15.49
N THR A 207 -19.51 4.20 15.57
CA THR A 207 -18.82 3.38 16.57
C THR A 207 -17.47 2.86 16.10
N ARG A 208 -16.61 2.50 17.06
CA ARG A 208 -15.24 1.99 16.88
C ARG A 208 -15.10 0.81 15.90
N ARG A 209 -16.14 -0.02 15.76
CA ARG A 209 -16.14 -1.23 14.92
C ARG A 209 -17.09 -1.15 13.73
N GLU A 210 -17.69 0.02 13.50
CA GLU A 210 -18.61 0.21 12.38
C GLU A 210 -17.87 0.38 11.06
N MET A 211 -18.40 -0.30 10.04
CA MET A 211 -17.97 -0.15 8.65
C MET A 211 -18.01 1.31 8.18
N LYS A 212 -19.02 2.08 8.61
CA LYS A 212 -19.24 3.46 8.16
C LYS A 212 -18.02 4.35 8.40
N PHE A 213 -17.40 4.23 9.57
CA PHE A 213 -16.17 4.97 9.90
C PHE A 213 -15.02 4.57 8.99
N ALA A 214 -14.81 3.26 8.78
CA ALA A 214 -13.78 2.76 7.89
C ALA A 214 -13.94 3.29 6.45
N LEU A 215 -15.18 3.31 5.94
CA LEU A 215 -15.48 3.83 4.61
C LEU A 215 -15.23 5.34 4.46
N GLU A 216 -15.45 6.13 5.51
CA GLU A 216 -15.10 7.57 5.51
C GLU A 216 -13.59 7.78 5.53
N VAL A 217 -12.87 7.04 6.37
CA VAL A 217 -11.40 7.06 6.39
C VAL A 217 -10.83 6.66 5.03
N GLU A 218 -11.33 5.59 4.42
CA GLU A 218 -10.92 5.18 3.08
C GLU A 218 -11.19 6.27 2.04
N GLN A 219 -12.32 6.98 2.11
CA GLN A 219 -12.59 8.09 1.20
C GLN A 219 -11.54 9.19 1.34
N VAL A 220 -11.13 9.51 2.57
CA VAL A 220 -10.04 10.49 2.83
C VAL A 220 -8.71 9.97 2.30
N LEU A 221 -8.33 8.73 2.60
CA LEU A 221 -7.08 8.14 2.12
C LEU A 221 -7.04 8.03 0.59
N ASN A 222 -8.18 7.73 -0.03
CA ASN A 222 -8.29 7.73 -1.48
C ASN A 222 -8.00 9.12 -2.05
N ARG A 223 -8.43 10.22 -1.44
CA ARG A 223 -8.15 11.57 -1.96
C ARG A 223 -6.64 11.87 -2.10
N ILE A 224 -5.79 11.19 -1.34
CA ILE A 224 -4.33 11.33 -1.38
C ILE A 224 -3.73 10.81 -2.69
N ALA A 225 -4.36 9.83 -3.36
CA ALA A 225 -3.92 9.38 -4.66
C ALA A 225 -4.04 10.54 -5.66
N GLU A 226 -2.91 10.96 -6.25
CA GLU A 226 -2.77 12.20 -7.01
C GLU A 226 -3.95 12.41 -7.99
N PRO A 227 -4.68 13.54 -7.87
CA PRO A 227 -5.88 13.79 -8.67
C PRO A 227 -5.60 13.90 -10.17
N GLU A 228 -4.36 14.22 -10.56
CA GLU A 228 -3.91 14.36 -11.96
C GLU A 228 -3.94 13.02 -12.71
N TYR A 229 -3.53 11.90 -12.07
CA TYR A 229 -3.64 10.56 -12.68
C TYR A 229 -5.08 10.04 -12.76
N ARG A 230 -5.99 10.52 -11.89
CA ARG A 230 -7.42 10.18 -11.95
C ARG A 230 -8.12 10.73 -13.18
N GLU A 231 -7.63 11.84 -13.73
CA GLU A 231 -8.20 12.44 -14.93
C GLU A 231 -7.76 11.67 -16.19
N MET A 232 -6.53 11.15 -16.23
CA MET A 232 -5.99 10.36 -17.35
C MET A 232 -6.49 8.90 -17.38
N ALA A 233 -6.87 8.29 -16.25
CA ALA A 233 -7.54 6.99 -16.24
C ALA A 233 -8.92 6.96 -16.94
N ARG A 234 -9.38 8.10 -17.49
CA ARG A 234 -10.60 8.25 -18.29
C ARG A 234 -10.47 7.79 -19.75
N PHE A 235 -9.26 7.53 -20.27
CA PHE A 235 -9.08 7.00 -21.63
C PHE A 235 -9.60 5.56 -21.77
N ASN A 236 -10.19 5.17 -22.91
CA ASN A 236 -11.02 3.96 -23.00
C ASN A 236 -10.27 2.65 -23.33
N PHE A 237 -8.95 2.65 -23.50
CA PHE A 237 -8.22 1.46 -23.96
C PHE A 237 -7.48 0.74 -22.82
N PHE A 238 -7.83 -0.53 -22.58
CA PHE A 238 -7.24 -1.39 -21.55
C PHE A 238 -5.71 -1.50 -21.61
N SER A 239 -5.14 -1.77 -22.80
CA SER A 239 -3.68 -1.82 -22.98
C SER A 239 -3.02 -0.48 -22.68
N MET A 240 -3.58 0.62 -23.18
CA MET A 240 -3.01 1.97 -23.01
C MET A 240 -3.06 2.45 -21.55
N LYS A 241 -4.05 1.99 -20.76
CA LYS A 241 -4.06 2.23 -19.31
C LYS A 241 -3.00 1.44 -18.58
N ILE A 242 -2.78 0.17 -18.94
CA ILE A 242 -1.74 -0.65 -18.32
C ILE A 242 -0.35 -0.10 -18.66
N ASP A 243 -0.14 0.39 -19.89
CA ASP A 243 1.10 1.04 -20.33
C ASP A 243 1.46 2.26 -19.50
N PHE A 244 0.49 3.17 -19.36
CA PHE A 244 0.66 4.36 -18.55
C PHE A 244 0.92 3.99 -17.09
N TYR A 245 0.16 3.05 -16.52
CA TYR A 245 0.33 2.64 -15.13
C TYR A 245 1.63 1.89 -14.82
N CYS A 246 2.14 1.08 -15.74
CA CYS A 246 3.48 0.46 -15.59
C CYS A 246 4.60 1.49 -15.72
N SER A 247 4.34 2.62 -16.40
CA SER A 247 5.31 3.71 -16.62
C SER A 247 5.23 4.79 -15.53
N ILE A 248 4.14 4.87 -14.77
CA ILE A 248 4.01 5.80 -13.65
C ILE A 248 4.72 5.19 -12.43
N PRO A 249 5.61 5.92 -11.76
CA PRO A 249 5.99 5.60 -10.40
C PRO A 249 4.74 5.81 -9.54
N VAL A 250 3.90 4.78 -9.39
CA VAL A 250 2.72 4.85 -8.52
C VAL A 250 3.26 4.81 -7.09
N GLU A 251 3.78 5.93 -6.62
CA GLU A 251 4.00 6.14 -5.21
C GLU A 251 2.61 6.29 -4.62
N PHE A 252 2.08 5.25 -3.99
CA PHE A 252 0.85 5.36 -3.20
C PHE A 252 1.20 6.15 -1.93
N PRO A 253 1.02 7.48 -1.89
CA PRO A 253 1.58 8.28 -0.80
C PRO A 253 0.79 8.04 0.49
N CYS A 254 -0.41 7.47 0.35
CA CYS A 254 -1.26 7.08 1.46
C CYS A 254 -0.60 6.06 2.40
N PHE A 255 0.41 5.27 1.99
CA PHE A 255 1.04 4.30 2.91
C PHE A 255 1.77 4.96 4.07
N LYS A 256 2.50 6.04 3.78
CA LYS A 256 3.20 6.78 4.84
C LYS A 256 2.19 7.41 5.79
N VAL A 257 1.07 7.87 5.26
CA VAL A 257 -0.06 8.37 6.07
C VAL A 257 -0.65 7.25 6.92
N VAL A 258 -0.96 6.08 6.36
CA VAL A 258 -1.50 4.93 7.11
C VAL A 258 -0.55 4.49 8.22
N GLU A 259 0.74 4.40 7.94
CA GLU A 259 1.77 4.03 8.92
C GLU A 259 1.90 5.07 10.04
N ALA A 260 1.92 6.36 9.69
CA ALA A 260 1.94 7.45 10.67
C ALA A 260 0.67 7.48 11.53
N LEU A 261 -0.51 7.33 10.94
CA LEU A 261 -1.78 7.24 11.66
C LEU A 261 -1.82 6.03 12.60
N TRP A 262 -1.30 4.89 12.16
CA TRP A 262 -1.24 3.68 12.96
C TRP A 262 -0.31 3.83 14.17
N LEU A 263 0.87 4.44 13.98
CA LEU A 263 1.80 4.77 15.06
C LEU A 263 1.21 5.81 16.01
N LEU A 264 0.49 6.81 15.49
CA LEU A 264 -0.15 7.85 16.29
C LEU A 264 -1.18 7.26 17.26
N GLY A 265 -1.89 6.21 16.88
CA GLY A 265 -2.79 5.54 17.83
C GLY A 265 -2.09 4.82 18.99
N ARG A 266 -0.76 4.67 18.91
CA ARG A 266 0.10 4.12 19.96
C ARG A 266 0.96 5.18 20.65
N LEU A 267 0.65 6.48 20.45
CA LEU A 267 1.45 7.60 20.91
C LEU A 267 1.86 7.50 22.39
N ASP A 268 0.90 7.19 23.27
CA ASP A 268 1.14 7.10 24.71
C ASP A 268 2.21 6.05 25.07
N ARG A 269 2.26 4.95 24.32
CA ARG A 269 3.26 3.88 24.50
C ARG A 269 4.61 4.25 23.90
N LEU A 270 4.62 5.11 22.89
CA LEU A 270 5.82 5.44 22.12
C LEU A 270 6.59 6.60 22.73
N ILE A 271 5.90 7.62 23.25
CA ILE A 271 6.53 8.86 23.72
C ILE A 271 6.89 8.81 25.21
N GLN A 272 6.25 7.93 25.99
CA GLN A 272 6.51 7.76 27.44
C GLN A 272 6.59 9.12 28.19
N CYS A 273 5.70 10.05 27.83
CA CYS A 273 5.61 11.38 28.42
C CYS A 273 4.25 11.52 29.11
N ASP A 274 4.26 12.04 30.34
CA ASP A 274 3.04 12.19 31.15
C ASP A 274 2.05 13.20 30.54
N HIS A 275 2.54 14.22 29.84
CA HIS A 275 1.75 15.30 29.26
C HIS A 275 2.20 15.65 27.83
N PRO A 276 1.82 14.84 26.82
CA PRO A 276 2.18 15.14 25.43
C PRO A 276 1.53 16.45 24.98
N LYS A 277 2.30 17.32 24.33
CA LYS A 277 1.90 18.62 23.77
C LYS A 277 1.07 18.45 22.49
N ILE A 278 -0.09 17.82 22.63
CA ILE A 278 -1.01 17.61 21.52
C ILE A 278 -1.75 18.94 21.22
N PRO A 279 -1.79 19.39 19.95
CA PRO A 279 -2.54 20.59 19.58
C PRO A 279 -4.03 20.47 19.92
N THR A 280 -4.56 21.45 20.64
CA THR A 280 -5.98 21.53 21.02
C THR A 280 -6.75 22.63 20.28
N ASP A 281 -6.02 23.59 19.71
CA ASP A 281 -6.51 24.77 18.99
C ASP A 281 -6.64 24.54 17.47
N ARG A 282 -5.98 23.51 16.95
CA ARG A 282 -5.98 23.17 15.52
C ARG A 282 -5.95 21.65 15.30
N PRO A 283 -6.47 21.17 14.15
CA PRO A 283 -6.32 19.77 13.77
C PRO A 283 -4.85 19.37 13.66
N LEU A 284 -4.53 18.14 14.08
CA LEU A 284 -3.18 17.59 13.95
C LEU A 284 -2.86 17.32 12.48
N ASP A 285 -1.81 17.95 11.96
CA ASP A 285 -1.40 17.84 10.56
C ASP A 285 -0.43 16.66 10.35
N ILE A 286 -0.92 15.60 9.68
CA ILE A 286 -0.13 14.41 9.39
C ILE A 286 0.94 14.68 8.32
N ASP A 287 0.66 15.51 7.32
CA ASP A 287 1.65 15.81 6.27
C ASP A 287 2.85 16.58 6.85
N SER A 288 2.61 17.49 7.80
CA SER A 288 3.69 18.16 8.54
C SER A 288 4.53 17.18 9.36
N LEU A 289 3.90 16.18 9.98
CA LEU A 289 4.61 15.13 10.72
C LEU A 289 5.46 14.25 9.80
N LEU A 290 4.92 13.88 8.63
CA LEU A 290 5.63 13.09 7.62
C LEU A 290 6.82 13.85 7.04
N LYS A 291 6.67 15.15 6.76
CA LYS A 291 7.78 16.01 6.31
C LYS A 291 8.88 16.08 7.37
N LYS A 292 8.52 16.29 8.63
CA LYS A 292 9.49 16.30 9.73
C LYS A 292 10.24 14.96 9.86
N ALA A 293 9.55 13.84 9.70
CA ALA A 293 10.21 12.53 9.66
C ALA A 293 11.13 12.36 8.47
N ASN A 294 10.73 12.88 7.30
CA ASN A 294 11.58 12.92 6.12
C ASN A 294 12.83 13.77 6.34
N ASP A 295 12.72 14.92 6.99
CA ASP A 295 13.87 15.78 7.30
C ASP A 295 14.86 15.06 8.21
N ILE A 296 14.38 14.37 9.26
CA ILE A 296 15.21 13.55 10.15
C ILE A 296 15.87 12.41 9.37
N PHE A 297 15.13 11.76 8.45
CA PHE A 297 15.68 10.70 7.61
C PHE A 297 16.79 11.22 6.68
N VAL A 298 16.56 12.34 6.00
CA VAL A 298 17.51 12.93 5.06
C VAL A 298 18.77 13.38 5.78
N GLU A 299 18.64 14.03 6.94
CA GLU A 299 19.79 14.47 7.71
C GLU A 299 20.59 13.29 8.27
N HIS A 300 19.92 12.27 8.83
CA HIS A 300 20.61 11.07 9.30
C HIS A 300 21.39 10.38 8.17
N ASN A 301 20.80 10.28 6.97
CA ASN A 301 21.48 9.69 5.81
C ASN A 301 22.60 10.57 5.25
N ARG A 302 22.49 11.90 5.40
CA ARG A 302 23.58 12.84 5.07
C ARG A 302 24.79 12.60 5.95
N GLU A 303 24.58 12.51 7.26
CA GLU A 303 25.66 12.26 8.24
C GLU A 303 26.33 10.90 8.00
N MET A 304 25.55 9.88 7.65
CA MET A 304 26.04 8.53 7.39
C MET A 304 26.66 8.35 6.00
N GLY A 305 26.54 9.33 5.10
CA GLY A 305 27.14 9.27 3.77
C GLY A 305 26.50 8.24 2.83
N THR A 306 25.18 8.01 2.92
CA THR A 306 24.50 6.97 2.14
C THR A 306 24.09 7.43 0.73
N ILE A 307 23.51 6.52 -0.05
CA ILE A 307 22.95 6.79 -1.40
C ILE A 307 21.97 7.97 -1.46
N VAL A 308 21.36 8.37 -0.34
CA VAL A 308 20.47 9.54 -0.27
C VAL A 308 21.21 10.85 -0.58
N LEU A 309 22.55 10.89 -0.45
CA LEU A 309 23.39 12.00 -0.93
C LEU A 309 23.27 12.21 -2.44
N GLU A 310 22.95 11.17 -3.21
CA GLU A 310 22.72 11.31 -4.65
C GLU A 310 21.39 12.01 -4.97
N CYS A 311 20.50 12.18 -3.98
CA CYS A 311 19.21 12.86 -4.11
C CYS A 311 18.98 13.94 -3.04
N CYS A 312 17.98 13.78 -2.15
CA CYS A 312 17.52 14.79 -1.21
C CYS A 312 18.62 15.34 -0.28
N ALA A 313 19.60 14.51 0.12
CA ALA A 313 20.61 14.95 1.10
C ALA A 313 21.65 15.91 0.49
N SER A 314 21.78 15.99 -0.84
CA SER A 314 22.58 17.01 -1.53
C SER A 314 21.76 18.20 -2.04
N GLY A 315 20.46 18.26 -1.73
CA GLY A 315 19.55 19.29 -2.24
C GLY A 315 19.13 19.09 -3.70
N LYS A 316 19.41 17.92 -4.28
CA LYS A 316 18.92 17.55 -5.62
C LYS A 316 17.44 17.16 -5.57
N MET A 317 16.77 17.28 -6.72
CA MET A 317 15.43 16.72 -6.89
C MET A 317 15.49 15.20 -6.80
N CYS A 318 14.49 14.63 -6.11
CA CYS A 318 14.28 13.20 -5.95
C CYS A 318 12.92 12.87 -6.55
N ASP A 319 12.77 11.67 -7.12
CA ASP A 319 11.49 11.17 -7.67
C ASP A 319 10.42 10.86 -6.61
N GLY A 320 10.68 11.24 -5.35
CA GLY A 320 9.78 10.96 -4.25
C GLY A 320 8.57 11.90 -4.24
N ALA A 321 7.42 11.36 -3.91
CA ALA A 321 6.13 12.04 -3.93
C ALA A 321 5.92 12.87 -2.68
N ARG A 322 5.15 13.95 -2.84
CA ARG A 322 4.70 14.84 -1.75
C ARG A 322 5.84 15.42 -0.88
N GLY A 323 7.03 15.57 -1.48
CA GLY A 323 8.21 16.08 -0.78
C GLY A 323 8.82 15.10 0.22
N ILE A 324 8.52 13.80 0.09
CA ILE A 324 9.13 12.72 0.86
C ILE A 324 10.12 12.00 -0.04
N CYS A 325 11.32 11.70 0.46
CA CYS A 325 12.38 11.02 -0.27
C CYS A 325 11.96 9.60 -0.71
N ARG A 326 12.27 9.22 -1.96
CA ARG A 326 11.99 7.87 -2.50
C ARG A 326 12.63 6.75 -1.67
N HIS A 327 13.79 7.00 -1.08
CA HIS A 327 14.47 6.02 -0.22
C HIS A 327 13.75 5.85 1.13
N LEU A 328 13.06 6.88 1.63
CA LEU A 328 12.17 6.71 2.77
C LEU A 328 10.91 5.93 2.37
N TYR A 329 10.46 6.04 1.11
CA TYR A 329 9.39 5.18 0.57
C TYR A 329 9.78 3.72 0.41
N ASP A 330 11.07 3.41 0.39
CA ASP A 330 11.60 2.07 0.19
C ASP A 330 12.34 1.49 1.40
N SER A 331 12.48 2.23 2.51
CA SER A 331 13.08 1.65 3.71
C SER A 331 12.13 0.67 4.41
N ALA A 332 12.69 -0.29 5.16
CA ALA A 332 11.92 -1.30 5.89
C ALA A 332 10.92 -0.67 6.87
N PRO A 333 9.77 -1.32 7.17
CA PRO A 333 8.78 -0.75 8.09
C PRO A 333 9.28 -0.59 9.53
N ALA A 334 10.22 -1.42 9.96
CA ALA A 334 10.74 -1.46 11.33
C ALA A 334 12.27 -1.60 11.34
N GLY A 335 12.87 -1.43 12.52
CA GLY A 335 14.32 -1.43 12.74
C GLY A 335 14.90 -0.03 12.84
N GLU A 336 16.19 0.05 13.20
CA GLU A 336 16.92 1.30 13.46
C GLU A 336 16.97 2.25 12.25
N TYR A 337 16.93 1.69 11.04
CA TYR A 337 16.90 2.44 9.79
C TYR A 337 15.54 2.37 9.08
N GLY A 338 14.52 1.82 9.76
CA GLY A 338 13.18 1.65 9.23
C GLY A 338 12.33 2.92 9.30
N THR A 339 11.25 2.95 8.53
CA THR A 339 10.34 4.09 8.41
C THR A 339 9.68 4.47 9.73
N SER A 340 9.26 3.47 10.51
CA SER A 340 8.65 3.72 11.82
C SER A 340 9.60 4.41 12.79
N HIS A 341 10.91 4.16 12.72
CA HIS A 341 11.89 4.83 13.57
C HIS A 341 11.87 6.34 13.35
N TYR A 342 11.89 6.78 12.09
CA TYR A 342 11.84 8.20 11.76
C TYR A 342 10.49 8.84 12.10
N PHE A 343 9.38 8.11 11.92
CA PHE A 343 8.06 8.57 12.37
C PHE A 343 7.99 8.71 13.88
N ILE A 344 8.50 7.75 14.64
CA ILE A 344 8.54 7.80 16.10
C ILE A 344 9.42 8.98 16.55
N LYS A 345 10.61 9.18 15.97
CA LYS A 345 11.47 10.34 16.26
C LYS A 345 10.77 11.67 15.97
N ALA A 346 10.06 11.77 14.85
CA ALA A 346 9.28 12.96 14.51
C ALA A 346 8.14 13.21 15.50
N MET A 347 7.43 12.16 15.93
CA MET A 347 6.38 12.25 16.94
C MET A 347 6.92 12.69 18.29
N ILE A 348 8.00 12.07 18.79
CA ILE A 348 8.67 12.47 20.02
C ILE A 348 9.04 13.96 19.93
N SER A 349 9.80 14.35 18.91
CA SER A 349 10.22 15.76 18.71
C SER A 349 9.05 16.75 18.56
N THR A 350 7.84 16.29 18.24
CA THR A 350 6.68 17.17 18.05
C THR A 350 5.81 17.27 19.29
N PHE A 351 5.72 16.20 20.09
CA PHE A 351 4.80 16.12 21.22
C PHE A 351 5.48 16.12 22.59
N THR A 352 6.81 15.97 22.68
CA THR A 352 7.60 16.29 23.89
C THR A 352 8.12 17.71 23.81
#